data_AF-A0AAV0LKQ4-F1
#
_entry.id   AF-A0AAV0LKQ4-F1
#
_cell.length_a   1.000
_cell.length_b   1.000
_cell.length_c   1.000
_cell.angle_alpha   90.00
_cell.angle_beta   90.00
_cell.angle_gamma   90.00
#
_symmetry.space_group_name_H-M   'P 1'
#
loop_
_entity.id
_entity.type
_entity.pdbx_description
1 polymer ?
#
loop_
_entity_poly.entity_id
_entity_poly.type
_entity_poly.pdbx_seq_one_letter_code
_entity_poly.pdbx_strand_id
1 'polypeptide(L)'
;DVTIEILYCGICHTDLHQAKNDWGITTYPIVPGHEITGIITKVGKKVENFKVGDRAGIGCLAASCLDCEFCKSSQENYCDQLQFTYNGVFWDGSITYGGYSKMIVADYRYVVHVPESLPMDAAAPLLCAGITVFTPLKDHNLIESPRKKIGVVGLGGLGHVAVKFGKAFGHHVTVISTSPSKEKEARERLGADGFIVSSNPKQMEVCIYLNALLS
;
A
#
# COMPACT_ATOMS: atom_id res chain seq x y z
N ASP A 1 -18.47 -10.27 -8.57
CA ASP A 1 -18.41 -9.10 -7.68
C ASP A 1 -18.82 -9.43 -6.26
N VAL A 2 -18.33 -8.62 -5.34
CA VAL A 2 -18.82 -8.50 -3.96
C VAL A 2 -19.19 -7.03 -3.71
N THR A 3 -20.19 -6.82 -2.86
CA THR A 3 -20.55 -5.49 -2.35
C THR A 3 -20.03 -5.35 -0.93
N ILE A 4 -19.33 -4.25 -0.66
CA ILE A 4 -18.71 -3.97 0.63
C ILE A 4 -19.31 -2.70 1.20
N GLU A 5 -19.81 -2.77 2.42
CA GLU A 5 -20.04 -1.59 3.27
C GLU A 5 -18.69 -1.11 3.78
N ILE A 6 -18.31 0.10 3.41
CA ILE A 6 -17.00 0.67 3.75
C ILE A 6 -17.06 1.17 5.19
N LEU A 7 -16.12 0.70 6.02
CA LEU A 7 -15.98 1.16 7.40
C LEU A 7 -14.81 2.12 7.56
N TYR A 8 -13.69 1.86 6.88
CA TYR A 8 -12.52 2.74 6.90
C TYR A 8 -11.96 2.87 5.48
N CYS A 9 -11.51 4.09 5.17
CA CYS A 9 -10.66 4.34 4.01
C CYS A 9 -9.47 5.17 4.47
N GLY A 10 -8.26 4.66 4.25
CA GLY A 10 -7.04 5.41 4.49
C GLY A 10 -6.89 6.60 3.52
N ILE A 11 -6.05 7.55 3.90
CA ILE A 11 -5.70 8.73 3.09
C ILE A 11 -4.24 8.60 2.67
N CYS A 12 -4.02 8.52 1.37
CA CYS A 12 -2.70 8.44 0.78
C CYS A 12 -2.39 9.73 -0.02
N HIS A 13 -1.11 10.06 -0.19
CA HIS A 13 -0.71 11.25 -0.96
C HIS A 13 -1.18 11.18 -2.41
N THR A 14 -1.32 9.98 -2.97
CA THR A 14 -1.92 9.76 -4.30
C THR A 14 -3.33 10.36 -4.40
N ASP A 15 -4.14 10.26 -3.34
CA ASP A 15 -5.49 10.83 -3.32
C ASP A 15 -5.45 12.36 -3.44
N LEU A 16 -4.49 13.00 -2.80
CA LEU A 16 -4.30 14.45 -2.89
C LEU A 16 -3.82 14.88 -4.28
N HIS A 17 -2.84 14.16 -4.86
CA HIS A 17 -2.32 14.44 -6.19
C HIS A 17 -3.39 14.31 -7.27
N GLN A 18 -4.22 13.27 -7.19
CA GLN A 18 -5.35 13.07 -8.11
C GLN A 18 -6.43 14.13 -7.88
N ALA A 19 -6.81 14.43 -6.64
CA ALA A 19 -7.82 15.46 -6.36
C ALA A 19 -7.41 16.87 -6.80
N LYS A 20 -6.10 17.13 -6.93
CA LYS A 20 -5.55 18.40 -7.43
C LYS A 20 -5.19 18.38 -8.90
N ASN A 21 -5.28 17.23 -9.56
CA ASN A 21 -4.81 17.02 -10.92
C ASN A 21 -3.32 17.38 -11.11
N ASP A 22 -2.47 17.09 -10.12
CA ASP A 22 -1.03 17.43 -10.16
C ASP A 22 -0.31 16.76 -11.35
N TRP A 23 -0.87 15.67 -11.87
CA TRP A 23 -0.34 14.92 -13.02
C TRP A 23 -1.05 15.20 -14.35
N GLY A 24 -2.09 16.06 -14.37
CA GLY A 24 -2.80 16.41 -15.60
C GLY A 24 -3.68 15.31 -16.21
N ILE A 25 -3.93 14.21 -15.48
CA ILE A 25 -4.65 13.01 -15.94
C ILE A 25 -5.96 12.74 -15.19
N THR A 26 -6.42 13.69 -14.36
CA THR A 26 -7.63 13.52 -13.56
C THR A 26 -8.90 13.79 -14.36
N THR A 27 -9.83 12.83 -14.32
CA THR A 27 -11.20 12.98 -14.83
C THR A 27 -12.13 13.33 -13.68
N TYR A 28 -12.85 14.45 -13.81
CA TYR A 28 -13.85 14.89 -12.82
C TYR A 28 -15.27 14.53 -13.27
N PRO A 29 -16.21 14.22 -12.34
CA PRO A 29 -16.02 14.17 -10.89
C PRO A 29 -15.12 13.01 -10.45
N ILE A 30 -14.42 13.19 -9.33
CA ILE A 30 -13.56 12.16 -8.73
C ILE A 30 -13.98 11.91 -7.28
N VAL A 31 -13.96 10.64 -6.89
CA VAL A 31 -14.08 10.21 -5.49
C VAL A 31 -12.82 9.40 -5.18
N PRO A 32 -11.83 9.97 -4.48
CA PRO A 32 -10.59 9.26 -4.15
C PRO A 32 -10.79 8.16 -3.10
N GLY A 33 -9.67 7.56 -2.67
CA GLY A 33 -9.61 6.52 -1.65
C GLY A 33 -9.36 5.14 -2.25
N HIS A 34 -8.21 4.55 -1.89
CA HIS A 34 -7.74 3.24 -2.40
C HIS A 34 -7.08 2.39 -1.30
N GLU A 35 -7.41 2.69 -0.04
CA GLU A 35 -6.97 1.99 1.16
C GLU A 35 -8.21 1.55 1.93
N ILE A 36 -9.03 0.69 1.33
CA ILE A 36 -10.43 0.49 1.72
C ILE A 36 -10.56 -0.76 2.57
N THR A 37 -11.23 -0.68 3.73
CA THR A 37 -11.65 -1.86 4.50
C THR A 37 -13.11 -1.77 4.91
N GLY A 38 -13.77 -2.92 4.99
CA GLY A 38 -15.19 -2.99 5.27
C GLY A 38 -15.72 -4.40 5.43
N ILE A 39 -17.05 -4.51 5.41
CA ILE A 39 -17.77 -5.78 5.56
C ILE A 39 -18.50 -6.12 4.28
N ILE A 40 -18.39 -7.36 3.83
CA ILE A 40 -19.13 -7.84 2.67
C ILE A 40 -20.62 -7.93 3.02
N THR A 41 -21.45 -7.23 2.25
CA THR A 41 -22.92 -7.20 2.41
C THR A 41 -23.64 -8.00 1.31
N LYS A 42 -22.99 -8.25 0.17
CA LYS A 42 -23.53 -9.07 -0.92
C LYS A 42 -22.42 -9.79 -1.66
N VAL A 43 -22.71 -11.00 -2.12
CA VAL A 43 -21.78 -11.84 -2.88
C VAL A 43 -22.44 -12.28 -4.19
N GLY A 44 -21.72 -12.17 -5.30
CA GLY A 44 -22.16 -12.65 -6.61
C GLY A 44 -22.22 -14.17 -6.68
N LYS A 45 -23.13 -14.72 -7.49
CA LYS A 45 -23.43 -16.17 -7.54
C LYS A 45 -22.23 -17.09 -7.84
N LYS A 46 -21.18 -16.58 -8.50
CA LYS A 46 -19.99 -17.34 -8.90
C LYS A 46 -18.77 -17.08 -8.00
N VAL A 47 -18.94 -16.31 -6.91
CA VAL A 47 -17.85 -16.01 -5.97
C VAL A 47 -17.88 -17.08 -4.87
N GLU A 48 -16.77 -17.79 -4.71
CA GLU A 48 -16.68 -18.92 -3.78
C GLU A 48 -15.79 -18.62 -2.56
N ASN A 49 -14.86 -17.66 -2.69
CA ASN A 49 -13.85 -17.35 -1.68
C ASN A 49 -14.27 -16.26 -0.68
N PHE A 50 -15.52 -15.78 -0.75
CA PHE A 50 -16.06 -14.74 0.13
C PHE A 50 -17.51 -15.05 0.50
N LYS A 51 -17.93 -14.66 1.71
CA LYS A 51 -19.31 -14.71 2.19
C LYS A 51 -19.73 -13.38 2.82
N VAL A 52 -21.04 -13.18 2.92
CA VAL A 52 -21.61 -12.03 3.65
C VAL A 52 -21.13 -12.07 5.11
N GLY A 53 -20.72 -10.92 5.63
CA GLY A 53 -20.15 -10.77 6.96
C GLY A 53 -18.61 -10.86 7.03
N ASP A 54 -17.94 -11.29 5.95
CA ASP A 54 -16.48 -11.30 5.91
C ASP A 54 -15.90 -9.88 5.96
N ARG A 55 -14.77 -9.74 6.66
CA ARG A 55 -13.93 -8.53 6.61
C ARG A 55 -13.12 -8.53 5.32
N ALA A 56 -13.24 -7.46 4.56
CA ALA A 56 -12.63 -7.33 3.24
C ALA A 56 -11.82 -6.05 3.10
N GLY A 57 -10.80 -6.10 2.24
CA GLY A 57 -9.98 -4.97 1.86
C GLY A 57 -9.89 -4.82 0.33
N ILE A 58 -9.80 -3.58 -0.15
CA ILE A 58 -9.51 -3.24 -1.55
C ILE A 58 -8.33 -2.27 -1.59
N GLY A 59 -7.34 -2.59 -2.42
CA GLY A 59 -6.16 -1.76 -2.66
C GLY A 59 -6.30 -0.82 -3.86
N CYS A 60 -5.21 -0.65 -4.60
CA CYS A 60 -5.12 0.33 -5.69
C CYS A 60 -5.77 -0.10 -7.02
N LEU A 61 -6.05 -1.39 -7.22
CA LEU A 61 -6.49 -1.93 -8.50
C LEU A 61 -7.97 -2.29 -8.47
N ALA A 62 -8.67 -1.99 -9.55
CA ALA A 62 -10.05 -2.39 -9.78
C ALA A 62 -10.18 -3.41 -10.92
N ALA A 63 -9.33 -3.33 -11.95
CA ALA A 63 -9.43 -4.17 -13.12
C ALA A 63 -8.07 -4.35 -13.82
N SER A 64 -7.96 -5.34 -14.69
CA SER A 64 -6.84 -5.60 -15.61
C SER A 64 -7.35 -6.43 -16.80
N CYS A 65 -6.51 -6.76 -17.78
CA CYS A 65 -6.96 -7.54 -18.95
C CYS A 65 -7.23 -9.03 -18.66
N LEU A 66 -6.74 -9.55 -17.53
CA LEU A 66 -6.85 -10.95 -17.10
C LEU A 66 -6.18 -12.01 -18.01
N ASP A 67 -5.58 -11.62 -19.14
CA ASP A 67 -5.07 -12.58 -20.13
C ASP A 67 -3.57 -12.39 -20.48
N CYS A 68 -2.95 -11.28 -20.11
CA CYS A 68 -1.50 -11.10 -20.32
C CYS A 68 -0.67 -11.97 -19.36
N GLU A 69 0.63 -12.09 -19.65
CA GLU A 69 1.55 -12.87 -18.81
C GLU A 69 1.56 -12.42 -17.35
N PHE A 70 1.51 -11.11 -17.11
CA PHE A 70 1.46 -10.54 -15.76
C PHE A 70 0.18 -10.90 -15.02
N CYS A 71 -0.98 -10.87 -15.69
CA CYS A 71 -2.23 -11.29 -15.05
C CYS A 71 -2.23 -12.79 -14.75
N LYS A 72 -1.69 -13.61 -15.67
CA LYS A 72 -1.58 -15.06 -15.48
C LYS A 72 -0.59 -15.45 -14.38
N SER A 73 0.37 -14.57 -14.05
CA SER A 73 1.36 -14.77 -12.99
C SER A 73 1.01 -14.07 -11.67
N SER A 74 -0.22 -13.57 -11.50
CA SER A 74 -0.66 -12.83 -10.30
C SER A 74 0.16 -11.57 -10.03
N GLN A 75 0.49 -10.86 -11.10
CA GLN A 75 1.19 -9.58 -11.12
C GLN A 75 0.38 -8.53 -11.89
N GLU A 76 -0.93 -8.46 -11.63
CA GLU A 76 -1.86 -7.57 -12.32
C GLU A 76 -1.43 -6.10 -12.26
N ASN A 77 -0.63 -5.72 -11.25
CA ASN A 77 -0.01 -4.39 -11.11
C ASN A 77 0.99 -4.04 -12.23
N TYR A 78 1.44 -5.00 -13.04
CA TYR A 78 2.27 -4.77 -14.22
C TYR A 78 1.49 -4.90 -15.54
N CYS A 79 0.17 -5.07 -15.48
CA CYS A 79 -0.66 -5.14 -16.69
C CYS A 79 -0.78 -3.76 -17.37
N ASP A 80 -0.48 -3.68 -18.67
CA ASP A 80 -0.64 -2.44 -19.47
C ASP A 80 -2.09 -1.91 -19.54
N GLN A 81 -3.07 -2.77 -19.24
CA GLN A 81 -4.49 -2.42 -19.22
C GLN A 81 -5.07 -2.39 -17.80
N LEU A 82 -4.22 -2.27 -16.77
CA LEU A 82 -4.69 -2.12 -15.41
C LEU A 82 -5.58 -0.89 -15.26
N GLN A 83 -6.54 -0.97 -14.36
CA GLN A 83 -7.48 0.09 -14.02
C GLN A 83 -7.46 0.30 -12.52
N PHE A 84 -7.43 1.56 -12.10
CA PHE A 84 -7.31 1.92 -10.70
C PHE A 84 -8.66 1.93 -9.99
N THR A 85 -8.63 1.79 -8.66
CA THR A 85 -9.78 1.83 -7.75
C THR A 85 -10.62 3.11 -7.90
N TYR A 86 -10.01 4.20 -8.34
CA TYR A 86 -10.72 5.40 -8.78
C TYR A 86 -9.98 6.08 -9.94
N ASN A 87 -10.68 6.97 -10.65
CA ASN A 87 -10.14 7.68 -11.82
C ASN A 87 -9.63 6.74 -12.93
N GLY A 88 -10.14 5.51 -12.97
CA GLY A 88 -9.98 4.55 -14.05
C GLY A 88 -11.30 4.29 -14.76
N VAL A 89 -11.29 3.34 -15.69
CA VAL A 89 -12.46 2.89 -16.44
C VAL A 89 -12.65 1.40 -16.21
N PHE A 90 -13.75 1.00 -15.59
CA PHE A 90 -14.05 -0.41 -15.34
C PHE A 90 -14.41 -1.14 -16.65
N TRP A 91 -14.49 -2.48 -16.62
CA TRP A 91 -14.74 -3.28 -17.82
C TRP A 91 -16.07 -2.98 -18.53
N ASP A 92 -17.05 -2.42 -17.82
CA ASP A 92 -18.34 -2.01 -18.37
C ASP A 92 -18.33 -0.58 -18.96
N GLY A 93 -17.18 0.10 -18.95
CA GLY A 93 -17.00 1.47 -19.43
C GLY A 93 -17.36 2.55 -18.39
N SER A 94 -17.78 2.16 -17.19
CA SER A 94 -18.05 3.11 -16.10
C SER A 94 -16.75 3.68 -15.52
N ILE A 95 -16.80 4.91 -15.00
CA ILE A 95 -15.69 5.49 -14.24
C ILE A 95 -15.63 4.85 -12.85
N THR A 96 -14.43 4.48 -12.40
CA THR A 96 -14.22 3.96 -11.06
C THR A 96 -14.23 5.08 -10.01
N TYR A 97 -14.94 4.84 -8.91
CA TYR A 97 -15.03 5.73 -7.75
C TYR A 97 -14.55 5.01 -6.50
N GLY A 98 -13.74 5.69 -5.69
CA GLY A 98 -12.98 5.12 -4.60
C GLY A 98 -13.72 5.04 -3.27
N GLY A 99 -12.93 4.77 -2.23
CA GLY A 99 -13.38 4.45 -0.88
C GLY A 99 -13.89 5.62 -0.04
N TYR A 100 -13.83 6.87 -0.52
CA TYR A 100 -14.46 8.01 0.15
C TYR A 100 -15.97 8.03 -0.11
N SER A 101 -16.61 6.88 0.12
CA SER A 101 -17.99 6.55 -0.15
C SER A 101 -18.49 5.58 0.93
N LYS A 102 -19.81 5.33 0.99
CA LYS A 102 -20.40 4.41 1.98
C LYS A 102 -20.34 2.94 1.57
N MET A 103 -20.23 2.69 0.26
CA MET A 103 -20.33 1.35 -0.31
C MET A 103 -19.52 1.31 -1.60
N ILE A 104 -18.91 0.15 -1.85
CA ILE A 104 -18.23 -0.13 -3.12
C ILE A 104 -18.60 -1.53 -3.61
N VAL A 105 -18.66 -1.69 -4.92
CA VAL A 105 -18.80 -2.98 -5.59
C VAL A 105 -17.50 -3.23 -6.34
N ALA A 106 -16.88 -4.39 -6.11
CA ALA A 106 -15.61 -4.75 -6.73
C ALA A 106 -15.66 -6.18 -7.26
N ASP A 107 -14.91 -6.46 -8.32
CA ASP A 107 -14.64 -7.84 -8.71
C ASP A 107 -13.83 -8.52 -7.60
N TYR A 108 -14.22 -9.75 -7.27
CA TYR A 108 -13.69 -10.47 -6.11
C TYR A 108 -12.19 -10.75 -6.20
N ARG A 109 -11.58 -10.67 -7.40
CA ARG A 109 -10.13 -10.87 -7.59
C ARG A 109 -9.28 -9.75 -7.00
N TYR A 110 -9.83 -8.54 -6.89
CA TYR A 110 -9.14 -7.37 -6.32
C TYR A 110 -9.51 -7.11 -4.86
N VAL A 111 -10.17 -8.09 -4.24
CA VAL A 111 -10.58 -8.04 -2.83
C VAL A 111 -9.71 -9.03 -2.05
N VAL A 112 -9.25 -8.60 -0.88
CA VAL A 112 -8.49 -9.44 0.05
C VAL A 112 -9.24 -9.63 1.36
N HIS A 113 -9.03 -10.77 2.02
CA HIS A 113 -9.51 -10.96 3.40
C HIS A 113 -8.71 -10.11 4.36
N VAL A 114 -9.38 -9.44 5.29
CA VAL A 114 -8.72 -8.77 6.42
C VAL A 114 -8.81 -9.68 7.66
N PRO A 115 -7.67 -10.16 8.20
CA PRO A 115 -7.68 -11.06 9.35
C PRO A 115 -8.42 -10.48 10.56
N GLU A 116 -9.10 -11.32 11.34
CA GLU A 116 -9.80 -10.87 12.57
C GLU A 116 -8.85 -10.26 13.59
N SER A 117 -7.61 -10.77 13.65
CA SER A 117 -6.53 -10.32 14.52
C SER A 117 -5.96 -8.94 14.14
N LEU A 118 -6.32 -8.41 12.97
CA LEU A 118 -5.87 -7.10 12.50
C LEU A 118 -7.05 -6.12 12.50
N PRO A 119 -7.00 -5.03 13.30
CA PRO A 119 -8.00 -3.97 13.24
C PRO A 119 -8.11 -3.39 11.83
N MET A 120 -9.33 -3.20 11.33
CA MET A 120 -9.58 -2.79 9.94
C MET A 120 -9.08 -1.36 9.64
N ASP A 121 -9.16 -0.46 10.62
CA ASP A 121 -8.58 0.89 10.56
C ASP A 121 -7.06 0.85 10.40
N ALA A 122 -6.37 -0.07 11.09
CA ALA A 122 -4.94 -0.28 10.96
C ALA A 122 -4.55 -1.09 9.70
N ALA A 123 -5.47 -1.91 9.18
CA ALA A 123 -5.26 -2.68 7.94
C ALA A 123 -5.35 -1.81 6.69
N ALA A 124 -6.21 -0.78 6.69
CA ALA A 124 -6.45 0.08 5.54
C ALA A 124 -5.15 0.63 4.89
N PRO A 125 -4.21 1.25 5.64
CA PRO A 125 -2.96 1.75 5.05
C PRO A 125 -2.04 0.67 4.47
N LEU A 126 -2.23 -0.60 4.86
CA LEU A 126 -1.40 -1.70 4.36
C LEU A 126 -1.76 -2.07 2.91
N LEU A 127 -2.97 -1.71 2.46
CA LEU A 127 -3.49 -2.01 1.12
C LEU A 127 -2.87 -1.14 0.01
N CYS A 128 -2.17 -0.07 0.38
CA CYS A 128 -1.32 0.71 -0.52
C CYS A 128 0.10 0.81 0.05
N ALA A 129 0.32 1.64 1.07
CA ALA A 129 1.68 1.87 1.60
C ALA A 129 2.36 0.58 2.06
N GLY A 130 1.60 -0.34 2.69
CA GLY A 130 2.13 -1.63 3.14
C GLY A 130 2.62 -2.52 2.01
N ILE A 131 1.76 -2.81 1.04
CA ILE A 131 2.15 -3.67 -0.09
C ILE A 131 3.28 -3.03 -0.92
N THR A 132 3.28 -1.70 -1.09
CA THR A 132 4.34 -0.98 -1.83
C THR A 132 5.72 -1.21 -1.22
N VAL A 133 5.83 -1.26 0.11
CA VAL A 133 7.13 -1.52 0.77
C VAL A 133 7.41 -3.01 0.96
N PHE A 134 6.37 -3.84 1.06
CA PHE A 134 6.50 -5.28 1.26
C PHE A 134 7.00 -5.99 0.01
N THR A 135 6.48 -5.64 -1.17
CA THR A 135 6.87 -6.27 -2.45
C THR A 135 8.37 -6.20 -2.71
N PRO A 136 9.06 -5.04 -2.68
CA PRO A 136 10.51 -5.01 -2.88
C PRO A 136 11.29 -5.73 -1.77
N LEU A 137 10.81 -5.73 -0.52
CA LEU A 137 11.41 -6.54 0.55
C LEU A 137 11.36 -8.04 0.21
N LYS A 138 10.24 -8.51 -0.35
CA LYS A 138 10.09 -9.89 -0.81
C LYS A 138 10.98 -10.19 -2.00
N ASP A 139 10.93 -9.37 -3.05
CA ASP A 139 11.63 -9.62 -4.32
C ASP A 139 13.15 -9.58 -4.17
N HIS A 140 13.66 -8.82 -3.18
CA HIS A 140 15.08 -8.80 -2.82
C HIS A 140 15.45 -9.81 -1.72
N ASN A 141 14.58 -10.79 -1.43
CA ASN A 141 14.80 -11.86 -0.44
C ASN A 141 15.14 -11.34 0.97
N LEU A 142 14.63 -10.17 1.35
CA LEU A 142 14.91 -9.58 2.65
C LEU A 142 14.06 -10.24 3.75
N ILE A 143 12.83 -10.69 3.45
CA ILE A 143 11.94 -11.34 4.43
C ILE A 143 12.60 -12.55 5.12
N GLU A 144 13.32 -13.38 4.36
CA GLU A 144 13.95 -14.61 4.86
C GLU A 144 15.41 -14.40 5.28
N SER A 145 16.00 -13.25 4.93
CA SER A 145 17.40 -12.97 5.18
C SER A 145 17.66 -12.65 6.67
N PRO A 146 18.60 -13.32 7.34
CA PRO A 146 18.91 -12.97 8.72
C PRO A 146 19.62 -11.60 8.81
N ARG A 147 19.05 -10.69 9.60
CA ARG A 147 19.71 -9.49 10.17
C ARG A 147 20.47 -8.59 9.17
N LYS A 148 19.88 -8.34 7.99
CA LYS A 148 20.42 -7.35 7.04
C LYS A 148 20.37 -5.93 7.62
N LYS A 149 21.22 -5.05 7.09
CA LYS A 149 21.20 -3.61 7.35
C LYS A 149 20.43 -2.91 6.24
N ILE A 150 19.29 -2.31 6.57
CA ILE A 150 18.40 -1.65 5.60
C ILE A 150 18.35 -0.16 5.92
N GLY A 151 18.55 0.67 4.91
CA GLY A 151 18.26 2.10 5.00
C GLY A 151 16.84 2.40 4.51
N VAL A 152 16.12 3.27 5.21
CA VAL A 152 14.82 3.80 4.79
C VAL A 152 14.96 5.30 4.55
N VAL A 153 14.85 5.74 3.31
CA VAL A 153 14.99 7.14 2.92
C VAL A 153 13.62 7.83 3.01
N GLY A 154 13.51 8.80 3.91
CA GLY A 154 12.26 9.51 4.21
C GLY A 154 11.41 8.79 5.25
N LEU A 155 10.80 9.57 6.15
CA LEU A 155 9.95 9.07 7.24
C LEU A 155 8.53 9.65 7.14
N GLY A 156 7.80 9.17 6.13
CA GLY A 156 6.40 9.50 5.86
C GLY A 156 5.49 8.26 5.90
N GLY A 157 4.43 8.26 5.07
CA GLY A 157 3.47 7.15 4.96
C GLY A 157 4.14 5.81 4.64
N LEU A 158 4.90 5.71 3.55
CA LEU A 158 5.61 4.47 3.20
C LEU A 158 6.77 4.20 4.18
N GLY A 159 7.59 5.21 4.45
CA GLY A 159 8.79 5.07 5.27
C GLY A 159 8.54 4.49 6.66
N HIS A 160 7.48 4.92 7.37
CA HIS A 160 7.20 4.38 8.70
C HIS A 160 6.75 2.90 8.64
N VAL A 161 6.06 2.49 7.56
CA VAL A 161 5.67 1.09 7.36
C VAL A 161 6.88 0.24 6.97
N ALA A 162 7.79 0.77 6.13
CA ALA A 162 9.06 0.13 5.81
C ALA A 162 9.91 -0.13 7.06
N VAL A 163 9.99 0.84 7.99
CA VAL A 163 10.67 0.63 9.28
C VAL A 163 10.01 -0.51 10.05
N LYS A 164 8.68 -0.51 10.18
CA LYS A 164 7.94 -1.56 10.89
C LYS A 164 8.18 -2.96 10.30
N PHE A 165 8.11 -3.12 8.97
CA PHE A 165 8.41 -4.41 8.35
C PHE A 165 9.87 -4.82 8.53
N GLY A 166 10.82 -3.90 8.32
CA GLY A 166 12.23 -4.19 8.53
C GLY A 166 12.53 -4.67 9.95
N LYS A 167 11.93 -4.04 10.96
CA LYS A 167 12.04 -4.47 12.36
C LYS A 167 11.34 -5.81 12.61
N ALA A 168 10.15 -6.03 12.05
CA ALA A 168 9.42 -7.29 12.19
C ALA A 168 10.18 -8.48 11.58
N PHE A 169 10.93 -8.29 10.50
CA PHE A 169 11.80 -9.31 9.89
C PHE A 169 13.17 -9.43 10.56
N GLY A 170 13.41 -8.70 11.66
CA GLY A 170 14.64 -8.80 12.45
C GLY A 170 15.86 -8.11 11.82
N HIS A 171 15.65 -7.15 10.93
CA HIS A 171 16.73 -6.36 10.35
C HIS A 171 17.18 -5.21 11.25
N HIS A 172 18.39 -4.73 10.96
CA HIS A 172 18.89 -3.46 11.46
C HIS A 172 18.42 -2.35 10.52
N VAL A 173 17.58 -1.44 11.01
CA VAL A 173 16.94 -0.41 10.20
C VAL A 173 17.52 0.96 10.54
N THR A 174 18.06 1.65 9.54
CA THR A 174 18.53 3.02 9.64
C THR A 174 17.63 3.95 8.86
N VAL A 175 17.04 4.97 9.50
CA VAL A 175 16.27 5.99 8.80
C VAL A 175 17.20 7.09 8.29
N ILE A 176 17.06 7.46 7.03
CA ILE A 176 17.82 8.54 6.38
C ILE A 176 16.82 9.66 6.08
N SER A 177 17.05 10.85 6.64
CA SER A 177 16.10 11.98 6.52
C SER A 177 16.81 13.31 6.32
N THR A 178 16.16 14.26 5.67
CA THR A 178 16.60 15.66 5.65
C THR A 178 16.25 16.40 6.95
N SER A 179 15.33 15.88 7.75
CA SER A 179 14.76 16.56 8.92
C SER A 179 15.21 15.91 10.23
N PRO A 180 16.14 16.52 10.99
CA PRO A 180 16.61 15.97 12.27
C PRO A 180 15.48 15.74 13.29
N SER A 181 14.40 16.51 13.22
CA SER A 181 13.23 16.37 14.09
C SER A 181 12.54 15.00 14.03
N LYS A 182 12.75 14.23 12.95
CA LYS A 182 12.22 12.87 12.78
C LYS A 182 12.97 11.80 13.55
N GLU A 183 14.14 12.10 14.12
CA GLU A 183 14.96 11.11 14.83
C GLU A 183 14.24 10.50 16.04
N LYS A 184 13.60 11.34 16.84
CA LYS A 184 12.88 10.90 18.04
C LYS A 184 11.77 9.89 17.68
N GLU A 185 10.98 10.22 16.67
CA GLU A 185 9.92 9.33 16.16
C GLU A 185 10.49 8.03 15.60
N ALA A 186 11.55 8.11 14.79
CA ALA A 186 12.21 6.95 14.20
C ALA A 186 12.69 5.96 15.27
N ARG A 187 13.40 6.45 16.28
CA ARG A 187 14.03 5.61 17.30
C ARG A 187 13.05 5.16 18.37
N GLU A 188 12.34 6.09 19.00
CA GLU A 188 11.55 5.80 20.20
C GLU A 188 10.19 5.17 19.87
N ARG A 189 9.56 5.59 18.76
CA ARG A 189 8.21 5.13 18.40
C ARG A 189 8.23 3.97 17.40
N LEU A 190 9.13 4.02 16.42
CA LEU A 190 9.20 3.03 15.34
C LEU A 190 10.29 1.96 15.56
N GLY A 191 11.21 2.19 16.50
CA GLY A 191 12.25 1.23 16.86
C GLY A 191 13.40 1.13 15.84
N ALA A 192 13.64 2.18 15.06
CA ALA A 192 14.81 2.24 14.17
C ALA A 192 16.11 2.21 14.99
N ASP A 193 17.09 1.43 14.51
CA ASP A 193 18.39 1.25 15.17
C ASP A 193 19.34 2.41 14.86
N GLY A 194 19.17 3.04 13.69
CA GLY A 194 19.99 4.15 13.21
C GLY A 194 19.15 5.33 12.70
N PHE A 195 19.75 6.51 12.70
CA PHE A 195 19.21 7.71 12.08
C PHE A 195 20.35 8.52 11.45
N ILE A 196 20.17 8.97 10.21
CA ILE A 196 21.14 9.73 9.44
C ILE A 196 20.45 10.99 8.90
N VAL A 197 21.06 12.15 9.16
CA VAL A 197 20.69 13.41 8.53
C VAL A 197 21.42 13.51 7.19
N SER A 198 20.69 13.43 6.08
CA SER A 198 21.28 13.32 4.74
C SER A 198 22.09 14.54 4.30
N SER A 199 21.83 15.72 4.89
CA SER A 199 22.62 16.94 4.66
C SER A 199 23.92 16.99 5.44
N ASN A 200 24.21 16.00 6.30
CA ASN A 200 25.46 15.90 7.05
C ASN A 200 26.41 14.89 6.37
N PRO A 201 27.46 15.36 5.66
CA PRO A 201 28.36 14.48 4.91
C PRO A 201 29.01 13.39 5.77
N LYS A 202 29.39 13.72 7.02
CA LYS A 202 30.02 12.77 7.94
C LYS A 202 29.09 11.63 8.34
N GLN A 203 27.79 11.91 8.50
CA GLN A 203 26.81 10.85 8.79
C GLN A 203 26.53 9.99 7.56
N MET A 204 26.56 10.59 6.37
CA MET A 204 26.36 9.87 5.10
C MET A 204 27.48 8.88 4.76
N GLU A 205 28.69 9.05 5.31
CA GLU A 205 29.77 8.05 5.17
C GLU A 205 29.36 6.67 5.68
N VAL A 206 28.43 6.57 6.64
CA VAL A 206 27.95 5.31 7.22
C VAL A 206 27.04 4.53 6.25
N CYS A 207 26.43 5.20 5.26
CA CYS A 207 25.50 4.57 4.31
C CYS A 207 26.15 3.46 3.45
N ILE A 208 27.49 3.47 3.28
CA ILE A 208 28.22 2.47 2.50
C ILE A 208 28.11 1.05 3.08
N TYR A 209 27.69 0.93 4.34
CA TYR A 209 27.55 -0.35 5.04
C TYR A 209 26.13 -0.93 5.00
N LEU A 210 25.21 -0.29 4.26
CA LEU A 210 23.84 -0.77 4.10
C LEU A 210 23.78 -1.87 3.03
N ASN A 211 22.96 -2.90 3.27
CA ASN A 211 22.73 -3.98 2.33
C ASN A 211 21.61 -3.68 1.33
N ALA A 212 20.67 -2.79 1.69
CA ALA A 212 19.57 -2.36 0.83
C ALA A 212 19.10 -0.95 1.23
N LEU A 213 18.54 -0.24 0.26
CA LEU A 213 17.89 1.06 0.45
C LEU A 213 16.43 0.95 -0.01
N LEU A 214 15.52 1.33 0.87
CA LEU A 214 14.11 1.53 0.56
C LEU A 214 13.87 3.05 0.48
N SER A 215 13.31 3.50 -0.63
CA SER A 215 12.95 4.90 -0.88
C SER A 215 11.52 5.01 -1.36
#